data_AF-A0A409Y685-F1
#
_entry.id   AF-A0A409Y685-F1
#
_cell.length_a   1.000
_cell.length_b   1.000
_cell.length_c   1.000
_cell.angle_alpha   90.00
_cell.angle_beta   90.00
_cell.angle_gamma   90.00
#
_symmetry.space_group_name_H-M   'P 1'
#
loop_
_entity.id
_entity.type
_entity.pdbx_description
1 polymer ?
#
loop_
_entity_poly.entity_id
_entity_poly.type
_entity_poly.pdbx_seq_one_letter_code
_entity_poly.pdbx_strand_id
1 'polypeptide(L)'
;MTNALVPGANIVLELDTLAAIIAAAAYGIVLTLYIFTVLALVKSGDKYTTKKRIILLAYITLSLLLSTTAYVSSMLYIVETVFDVQLLNGRVRLRDAAWIYPLSILVTDAFMILRCVALYRGLSKKLRIFLIEGLEWFKFILPKKFTQAEGILGFAFLSASLFANVTLSALISFRIIQLQRNNHEVLRVAQGSVYTRIVIMCIESCAMIVVFEVAYIVIYNIPPNQGANHGSLIPLLLIPHICAISSYLIICRVAQGLDVATQIDLSPDFPQTANRETSHPSTGLQFALSAHTQSDEDV
;
A
#
# COMPACT_ATOMS: atom_id res chain seq x y z
N MET A 1 -16.71 52.48 -22.44
CA MET A 1 -17.30 51.15 -22.69
C MET A 1 -16.16 50.21 -23.04
N THR A 2 -15.57 49.59 -22.03
CA THR A 2 -14.53 48.58 -22.21
C THR A 2 -15.23 47.28 -22.59
N ASN A 3 -14.98 46.78 -23.79
CA ASN A 3 -15.39 45.45 -24.21
C ASN A 3 -14.75 44.45 -23.25
N ALA A 4 -15.50 44.05 -22.22
CA ALA A 4 -15.09 43.03 -21.27
C ALA A 4 -14.92 41.75 -22.07
N LEU A 5 -13.66 41.43 -22.38
CA LEU A 5 -13.27 40.20 -23.03
C LEU A 5 -13.83 39.04 -22.19
N VAL A 6 -14.62 38.18 -22.85
CA VAL A 6 -14.97 36.87 -22.32
C VAL A 6 -13.67 36.19 -21.89
N PRO A 7 -13.52 35.77 -20.63
CA PRO A 7 -12.32 35.08 -20.20
C PRO A 7 -12.16 33.83 -21.08
N GLY A 8 -11.00 33.72 -21.75
CA GLY A 8 -10.68 32.57 -22.59
C GLY A 8 -10.61 31.29 -21.78
N ALA A 9 -10.66 30.14 -22.46
CA ALA A 9 -10.55 28.83 -21.82
C ALA A 9 -9.30 28.74 -20.94
N ASN A 10 -9.48 28.34 -19.68
CA ASN A 10 -8.39 28.19 -18.72
C ASN A 10 -8.02 26.70 -18.61
N ILE A 11 -7.07 26.27 -19.44
CA ILE A 11 -6.57 24.89 -19.53
C ILE A 11 -6.13 24.35 -18.15
N VAL A 12 -5.61 25.22 -17.27
CA VAL A 12 -5.19 24.82 -15.92
C VAL A 12 -6.39 24.38 -15.08
N LEU A 13 -7.47 25.16 -15.13
CA LEU A 13 -8.69 24.82 -14.40
C LEU A 13 -9.35 23.55 -14.95
N GLU A 14 -9.30 23.35 -16.26
CA GLU A 14 -9.78 22.12 -16.91
C GLU A 14 -8.96 20.90 -16.46
N LEU A 15 -7.64 21.01 -16.37
CA LEU A 15 -6.78 19.93 -15.87
C LEU A 15 -6.99 19.66 -14.38
N ASP A 16 -7.12 20.70 -13.56
CA ASP A 16 -7.35 20.55 -12.11
C ASP A 16 -8.72 19.91 -11.83
N THR A 17 -9.75 20.31 -12.58
CA THR A 17 -11.09 19.68 -12.47
C THR A 17 -11.07 18.22 -12.92
N LEU A 18 -10.35 17.90 -14.00
CA LEU A 18 -10.14 16.51 -14.43
C LEU A 18 -9.40 15.69 -13.36
N ALA A 19 -8.33 16.24 -12.78
CA ALA A 19 -7.59 15.61 -11.68
C ALA A 19 -8.52 15.29 -10.50
N ALA A 20 -9.40 16.23 -10.15
CA ALA A 20 -10.37 16.09 -9.06
C ALA A 20 -11.39 14.98 -9.32
N ILE A 21 -11.90 14.88 -10.54
CA ILE A 21 -12.85 13.83 -10.95
C ILE A 21 -12.19 12.46 -10.84
N ILE A 22 -10.95 12.33 -11.34
CA ILE A 22 -10.21 11.06 -11.28
C ILE A 22 -9.88 10.71 -9.81
N ALA A 23 -9.49 11.69 -8.99
CA ALA A 23 -9.25 11.50 -7.56
C ALA A 23 -10.52 11.08 -6.81
N ALA A 24 -11.68 11.67 -7.13
CA ALA A 24 -12.97 11.29 -6.56
C ALA A 24 -13.33 9.83 -6.90
N ALA A 25 -13.11 9.41 -8.14
CA ALA A 25 -13.33 8.03 -8.55
C ALA A 25 -12.39 7.07 -7.79
N ALA A 26 -11.10 7.41 -7.69
CA ALA A 26 -10.12 6.61 -6.94
C ALA A 26 -10.49 6.52 -5.46
N TYR A 27 -10.94 7.63 -4.85
CA TYR A 27 -11.42 7.65 -3.47
C TYR A 27 -12.65 6.77 -3.25
N GLY A 28 -13.60 6.74 -4.20
CA GLY A 28 -14.74 5.81 -4.17
C GLY A 28 -14.30 4.34 -4.15
N ILE A 29 -13.25 3.99 -4.91
CA ILE A 29 -12.64 2.66 -4.88
C ILE A 29 -12.00 2.37 -3.52
N VAL A 30 -11.27 3.33 -2.94
CA VAL A 30 -10.68 3.23 -1.59
C VAL A 30 -11.75 2.91 -0.55
N LEU A 31 -12.87 3.65 -0.55
CA LEU A 31 -13.99 3.42 0.38
C LEU A 31 -14.60 2.02 0.22
N THR A 32 -14.84 1.62 -1.03
CA THR A 32 -15.41 0.31 -1.33
C THR A 32 -14.49 -0.82 -0.86
N LEU A 33 -13.20 -0.73 -1.16
CA LEU A 33 -12.20 -1.70 -0.71
C LEU A 33 -12.02 -1.70 0.81
N TYR A 34 -12.10 -0.54 1.46
CA TYR A 34 -12.06 -0.45 2.93
C TYR A 34 -13.20 -1.27 3.55
N ILE A 35 -14.44 -1.07 3.08
CA ILE A 35 -15.61 -1.81 3.57
C ILE A 35 -15.42 -3.32 3.36
N PHE A 36 -15.04 -3.74 2.15
CA PHE A 36 -14.79 -5.16 1.87
C PHE A 36 -13.67 -5.75 2.75
N THR A 37 -12.61 -4.98 2.99
CA THR A 37 -11.49 -5.43 3.81
C THR A 37 -11.88 -5.57 5.28
N VAL A 38 -12.66 -4.62 5.83
CA VAL A 38 -13.21 -4.70 7.18
C VAL A 38 -14.12 -5.93 7.32
N LEU A 39 -15.05 -6.12 6.38
CA LEU A 39 -15.95 -7.27 6.38
C LEU A 39 -15.19 -8.59 6.29
N ALA A 40 -14.17 -8.68 5.43
CA ALA A 40 -13.31 -9.86 5.32
C ALA A 40 -12.54 -10.13 6.62
N LEU A 41 -11.99 -9.10 7.27
CA LEU A 41 -11.26 -9.24 8.54
C LEU A 41 -12.16 -9.65 9.71
N VAL A 42 -13.40 -9.16 9.74
CA VAL A 42 -14.39 -9.51 10.77
C VAL A 42 -14.87 -10.95 10.58
N LYS A 43 -15.14 -11.36 9.33
CA LYS A 43 -15.62 -12.71 9.00
C LYS A 43 -14.57 -13.80 9.27
N SER A 44 -13.29 -13.46 9.24
CA SER A 44 -12.18 -14.41 9.46
C SER A 44 -11.91 -14.77 10.93
N GLY A 45 -12.96 -14.81 11.76
CA GLY A 45 -12.96 -14.84 13.23
C GLY A 45 -11.93 -15.76 13.92
N ASP A 46 -11.66 -16.93 13.34
CA ASP A 46 -10.76 -17.93 13.93
C ASP A 46 -9.35 -17.99 13.31
N LYS A 47 -9.14 -17.34 12.15
CA LYS A 47 -7.86 -17.44 11.42
C LYS A 47 -6.77 -16.51 11.96
N TYR A 48 -7.16 -15.40 12.60
CA TYR A 48 -6.24 -14.36 13.05
C TYR A 48 -6.34 -14.15 14.55
N THR A 49 -5.20 -13.96 15.20
CA THR A 49 -5.17 -13.52 16.59
C THR A 49 -5.81 -12.14 16.73
N THR A 50 -6.57 -11.91 17.80
CA THR A 50 -7.29 -10.65 18.06
C THR A 50 -6.36 -9.43 17.95
N LYS A 51 -5.12 -9.54 18.44
CA LYS A 51 -4.09 -8.49 18.36
C LYS A 51 -3.74 -8.14 16.91
N LYS A 52 -3.48 -9.14 16.06
CA LYS A 52 -3.15 -8.92 14.64
C LYS A 52 -4.32 -8.29 13.89
N ARG A 53 -5.55 -8.74 14.17
CA ARG A 53 -6.77 -8.18 13.57
C ARG A 53 -6.93 -6.69 13.91
N ILE A 54 -6.73 -6.33 15.18
CA ILE A 54 -6.80 -4.92 15.62
C ILE A 54 -5.73 -4.08 14.93
N ILE A 55 -4.48 -4.57 14.84
CA ILE A 55 -3.40 -3.84 14.17
C ILE A 55 -3.72 -3.62 12.69
N LEU A 56 -4.24 -4.63 11.98
CA LEU A 56 -4.64 -4.51 10.58
C LEU A 56 -5.81 -3.54 10.40
N LEU A 57 -6.81 -3.58 11.27
CA LEU A 57 -7.94 -2.66 11.25
C LEU A 57 -7.51 -1.21 11.52
N ALA A 58 -6.62 -1.00 12.49
CA ALA A 58 -6.05 0.31 12.79
C ALA A 58 -5.26 0.85 11.59
N TYR A 59 -4.46 -0.02 10.94
CA TYR A 59 -3.71 0.32 9.75
C TYR A 59 -4.62 0.77 8.58
N ILE A 60 -5.62 -0.04 8.20
CA ILE A 60 -6.51 0.34 7.09
C ILE A 60 -7.35 1.58 7.42
N THR A 61 -7.69 1.80 8.69
CA THR A 61 -8.41 3.00 9.10
C THR A 61 -7.51 4.24 9.00
N LEU A 62 -6.24 4.12 9.40
CA LEU A 62 -5.25 5.19 9.22
C LEU A 62 -5.05 5.52 7.74
N SER A 63 -4.89 4.52 6.86
CA SER A 63 -4.79 4.73 5.42
C SER A 63 -6.03 5.41 4.83
N LEU A 64 -7.23 5.06 5.29
CA LEU A 64 -8.47 5.69 4.86
C LEU A 64 -8.51 7.16 5.28
N LEU A 65 -8.15 7.45 6.53
CA LEU A 65 -8.11 8.82 7.04
C LEU A 65 -7.15 9.68 6.22
N LEU A 66 -5.96 9.19 5.89
CA LEU A 66 -5.00 9.92 5.06
C LEU A 66 -5.52 10.19 3.66
N SER A 67 -6.13 9.18 3.04
CA SER A 67 -6.76 9.32 1.73
C SER A 67 -7.93 10.32 1.75
N THR A 68 -8.71 10.34 2.82
CA THR A 68 -9.83 11.27 3.02
C THR A 68 -9.31 12.70 3.19
N THR A 69 -8.30 12.91 4.04
CA THR A 69 -7.71 14.24 4.25
C THR A 69 -7.07 14.77 2.98
N ALA A 70 -6.40 13.93 2.18
CA ALA A 70 -5.86 14.31 0.88
C ALA A 70 -6.98 14.77 -0.06
N TYR A 71 -8.05 13.97 -0.20
CA TYR A 71 -9.20 14.31 -1.05
C TYR A 71 -9.90 15.60 -0.64
N VAL A 72 -10.18 15.76 0.66
CA VAL A 72 -10.82 16.98 1.18
C VAL A 72 -9.93 18.20 0.93
N SER A 73 -8.62 18.08 1.13
CA SER A 73 -7.68 19.17 0.86
C SER A 73 -7.67 19.57 -0.62
N SER A 74 -7.72 18.59 -1.53
CA SER A 74 -7.83 18.82 -2.97
C SER A 74 -9.14 19.50 -3.36
N MET A 75 -10.27 19.10 -2.75
CA MET A 75 -11.56 19.71 -3.02
C MET A 75 -11.64 21.15 -2.52
N LEU A 76 -11.12 21.42 -1.31
CA LEU A 76 -11.04 22.79 -0.78
C LEU A 76 -10.19 23.70 -1.68
N TYR A 77 -9.06 23.20 -2.19
CA TYR A 77 -8.23 23.94 -3.13
C TYR A 77 -8.97 24.35 -4.40
N ILE A 78 -9.73 23.44 -5.00
CA ILE A 78 -10.47 23.71 -6.23
C ILE A 78 -11.61 24.70 -5.96
N VAL A 79 -12.32 24.55 -4.83
CA VAL A 79 -13.38 25.47 -4.43
C VAL A 79 -12.83 26.89 -4.22
N GLU A 80 -11.71 27.03 -3.51
CA GLU A 80 -11.03 28.33 -3.34
C GLU A 80 -10.63 28.94 -4.69
N THR A 81 -10.10 28.12 -5.60
CA THR A 81 -9.65 28.56 -6.94
C THR A 81 -10.82 28.97 -7.85
N VAL A 82 -11.95 28.25 -7.80
CA VAL A 82 -13.11 28.50 -8.68
C VAL A 82 -13.93 29.70 -8.22
N PHE A 83 -14.18 29.83 -6.92
CA PHE A 83 -15.10 30.84 -6.42
C PHE A 83 -14.40 32.14 -5.96
N ASP A 84 -13.06 32.18 -6.02
CA ASP A 84 -12.22 33.29 -5.50
C ASP A 84 -12.60 33.70 -4.07
N VAL A 85 -13.15 32.75 -3.30
CA VAL A 85 -13.56 33.02 -1.94
C VAL A 85 -12.36 32.77 -1.06
N GLN A 86 -11.88 33.83 -0.42
CA GLN A 86 -10.94 33.75 0.70
C GLN A 86 -11.64 33.20 1.96
N LEU A 87 -12.39 32.10 1.81
CA LEU A 87 -13.26 31.48 2.81
C LEU A 87 -12.49 31.16 4.10
N LEU A 88 -11.19 30.88 3.97
CA LEU A 88 -10.24 30.81 5.06
C LEU A 88 -9.18 31.91 4.93
N ASN A 89 -9.35 33.00 5.69
CA ASN A 89 -8.35 34.03 5.89
C ASN A 89 -7.00 33.44 6.39
N GLY A 90 -6.15 33.03 5.46
CA GLY A 90 -4.68 33.02 5.53
C GLY A 90 -3.95 31.96 6.36
N ARG A 91 -4.58 31.19 7.26
CA ARG A 91 -3.84 30.33 8.21
C ARG A 91 -3.92 28.81 8.02
N VAL A 92 -4.98 28.25 7.47
CA VAL A 92 -5.09 26.79 7.24
C VAL A 92 -4.87 26.48 5.77
N ARG A 93 -3.81 27.08 5.20
CA ARG A 93 -3.46 26.94 3.78
C ARG A 93 -3.06 25.49 3.49
N LEU A 94 -3.24 25.06 2.23
CA LEU A 94 -2.67 23.86 1.60
C LEU A 94 -1.22 23.51 1.98
N ARG A 95 -0.44 24.47 2.48
CA ARG A 95 0.86 24.23 3.12
C ARG A 95 0.79 23.19 4.26
N ASP A 96 -0.34 23.12 4.95
CA ASP A 96 -0.64 22.12 5.97
C ASP A 96 -1.22 20.82 5.37
N ALA A 97 -1.36 20.69 4.05
CA ALA A 97 -1.73 19.42 3.41
C ALA A 97 -0.53 18.75 2.72
N ALA A 98 0.55 19.49 2.48
CA ALA A 98 1.75 18.99 1.81
C ALA A 98 2.41 17.80 2.54
N TRP A 99 2.22 17.68 3.86
CA TRP A 99 2.75 16.54 4.64
C TRP A 99 1.90 15.27 4.52
N ILE A 100 0.66 15.35 4.02
CA ILE A 100 -0.22 14.17 3.88
C ILE A 100 0.33 13.20 2.84
N TYR A 101 0.87 13.72 1.72
CA TYR A 101 1.46 12.91 0.66
C TYR A 101 2.65 12.06 1.14
N PRO A 102 3.73 12.65 1.70
CA PRO A 102 4.85 11.86 2.21
C PRO A 102 4.45 10.95 3.36
N LEU A 103 3.46 11.33 4.17
CA LEU A 103 2.97 10.48 5.25
C LEU A 103 2.15 9.28 4.72
N SER A 104 1.37 9.45 3.64
CA SER A 104 0.65 8.36 2.98
C SER A 104 1.60 7.34 2.35
N ILE A 105 2.65 7.85 1.70
CA ILE A 105 3.74 7.04 1.16
C ILE A 105 4.43 6.29 2.31
N LEU A 106 4.82 6.99 3.38
CA LEU A 106 5.47 6.39 4.54
C LEU A 106 4.63 5.29 5.20
N VAL A 107 3.32 5.50 5.35
CA VAL A 107 2.41 4.47 5.90
C VAL A 107 2.36 3.24 5.00
N THR A 108 2.45 3.43 3.68
CA THR A 108 2.48 2.34 2.71
C THR A 108 3.80 1.59 2.74
N ASP A 109 4.92 2.31 2.73
CA ASP A 109 6.27 1.75 2.82
C ASP A 109 6.47 1.00 4.14
N ALA A 110 5.98 1.56 5.26
CA ALA A 110 6.01 0.91 6.57
C ALA A 110 5.28 -0.45 6.57
N PHE A 111 4.18 -0.56 5.82
CA PHE A 111 3.46 -1.82 5.67
C PHE A 111 4.22 -2.83 4.82
N MET A 112 4.89 -2.40 3.75
CA MET A 112 5.80 -3.26 2.98
C MET A 112 6.97 -3.75 3.85
N ILE A 113 7.56 -2.87 4.66
CA ILE A 113 8.65 -3.22 5.57
C ILE A 113 8.17 -4.19 6.64
N LEU A 114 6.98 -3.99 7.21
CA LEU A 114 6.40 -4.93 8.18
C LEU A 114 6.27 -6.34 7.58
N ARG A 115 5.92 -6.44 6.30
CA ARG A 115 5.85 -7.72 5.58
C ARG A 115 7.22 -8.31 5.33
N CYS A 116 8.19 -7.50 4.93
CA CYS A 116 9.58 -7.93 4.89
C CYS A 116 9.98 -8.51 6.23
N VAL A 117 9.85 -7.77 7.33
CA VAL A 117 10.21 -8.24 8.67
C VAL A 117 9.52 -9.56 9.01
N ALA A 118 8.24 -9.73 8.68
CA ALA A 118 7.52 -10.98 8.89
C ALA A 118 8.12 -12.15 8.08
N LEU A 119 8.46 -11.93 6.81
CA LEU A 119 9.11 -12.92 5.94
C LEU A 119 10.55 -13.23 6.38
N TYR A 120 11.26 -12.24 6.97
CA TYR A 120 12.66 -12.30 7.38
C TYR A 120 12.89 -12.82 8.82
N ARG A 121 11.85 -13.27 9.53
CA ARG A 121 12.00 -13.82 10.90
C ARG A 121 12.93 -15.04 11.03
N GLY A 122 13.28 -15.72 9.94
CA GLY A 122 14.19 -16.88 9.94
C GLY A 122 15.56 -16.67 9.27
N LEU A 123 15.94 -15.44 8.92
CA LEU A 123 17.16 -15.16 8.16
C LEU A 123 18.27 -14.49 8.99
N SER A 124 19.46 -14.41 8.39
CA SER A 124 20.68 -13.90 9.01
C SER A 124 20.51 -12.48 9.58
N LYS A 125 21.10 -12.27 10.77
CA LYS A 125 21.04 -10.98 11.51
C LYS A 125 21.46 -9.78 10.64
N LYS A 126 22.39 -9.98 9.70
CA LYS A 126 22.94 -8.92 8.83
C LYS A 126 21.87 -8.25 7.95
N LEU A 127 20.97 -9.03 7.35
CA LEU A 127 19.93 -8.48 6.48
C LEU A 127 18.83 -7.77 7.26
N ARG A 128 18.55 -8.25 8.48
CA ARG A 128 17.65 -7.56 9.40
C ARG A 128 18.21 -6.20 9.81
N ILE A 129 19.50 -6.12 10.09
CA ILE A 129 20.18 -4.84 10.38
C ILE A 129 20.08 -3.92 9.16
N PHE A 130 20.38 -4.42 7.95
CA PHE A 130 20.25 -3.62 6.72
C PHE A 130 18.84 -3.03 6.52
N LEU A 131 17.78 -3.81 6.77
CA LEU A 131 16.39 -3.32 6.69
C LEU A 131 16.08 -2.26 7.76
N ILE A 132 16.61 -2.42 8.98
CA ILE A 132 16.41 -1.44 10.07
C ILE A 132 17.17 -0.15 9.75
N GLU A 133 18.41 -0.24 9.28
CA GLU A 133 19.21 0.91 8.85
C GLU A 133 18.50 1.68 7.72
N GLY A 134 17.92 0.98 6.74
CA GLY A 134 17.11 1.62 5.69
C GLY A 134 15.91 2.41 6.21
N LEU A 135 15.30 1.95 7.32
CA LEU A 135 14.20 2.66 7.99
C LEU A 135 14.70 3.92 8.73
N GLU A 136 15.90 3.86 9.31
CA GLU A 136 16.52 5.01 9.98
C GLU A 136 16.89 6.12 8.98
N TRP A 137 17.37 5.76 7.78
CA TRP A 137 17.59 6.72 6.69
C TRP A 137 16.32 7.49 6.33
N PHE A 138 15.16 6.84 6.38
CA PHE A 138 13.87 7.48 6.09
C PHE A 138 13.53 8.60 7.10
N LYS A 139 13.92 8.45 8.37
CA LYS A 139 13.73 9.48 9.40
C LYS A 139 14.58 10.73 9.14
N PHE A 140 15.76 10.54 8.54
CA PHE A 140 16.64 11.65 8.16
C PHE A 140 16.08 12.44 6.98
N ILE A 141 15.40 11.75 6.05
CA ILE A 141 14.78 12.37 4.87
C ILE A 141 13.48 13.09 5.23
N LEU A 142 12.74 12.66 6.27
CA LEU A 142 11.56 13.38 6.79
C LEU A 142 12.01 14.75 7.36
N PRO A 143 11.90 15.85 6.61
CA PRO A 143 12.52 17.07 7.05
C PRO A 143 11.62 17.71 8.10
N LYS A 144 12.20 18.04 9.26
CA LYS A 144 11.57 18.91 10.27
C LYS A 144 11.14 20.28 9.70
N LYS A 145 11.54 20.61 8.46
CA LYS A 145 11.22 21.83 7.72
C LYS A 145 10.72 21.55 6.28
N PHE A 146 9.94 20.47 6.06
CA PHE A 146 9.30 20.21 4.75
C PHE A 146 8.44 21.40 4.27
N THR A 147 8.07 22.31 5.17
CA THR A 147 7.22 23.47 4.92
C THR A 147 7.88 24.61 4.13
N GLN A 148 9.19 24.59 3.80
CA GLN A 148 9.87 25.77 3.23
C GLN A 148 10.67 25.54 1.92
N ALA A 149 10.92 24.29 1.51
CA ALA A 149 11.64 23.98 0.28
C ALA A 149 10.70 23.36 -0.76
N GLU A 150 9.88 24.20 -1.39
CA GLU A 150 8.92 23.74 -2.39
C GLU A 150 9.65 23.25 -3.66
N GLY A 151 9.22 22.11 -4.20
CA GLY A 151 9.76 21.50 -5.42
C GLY A 151 10.88 20.49 -5.19
N ILE A 152 12.12 20.95 -4.97
CA ILE A 152 13.32 20.08 -4.99
C ILE A 152 13.26 18.98 -3.91
N LEU A 153 12.84 19.35 -2.70
CA LEU A 153 12.81 18.41 -1.58
C LEU A 153 11.69 17.37 -1.73
N GLY A 154 10.53 17.79 -2.25
CA GLY A 154 9.44 16.87 -2.58
C GLY A 154 9.84 15.90 -3.69
N PHE A 155 10.52 16.38 -4.72
CA PHE A 155 11.06 15.55 -5.80
C PHE A 155 12.09 14.53 -5.28
N ALA A 156 13.03 14.97 -4.44
CA ALA A 156 14.02 14.08 -3.83
C ALA A 156 13.36 13.01 -2.94
N PHE A 157 12.33 13.39 -2.16
CA PHE A 157 11.57 12.46 -1.33
C PHE A 157 10.86 11.40 -2.17
N LEU A 158 10.14 11.83 -3.23
CA LEU A 158 9.43 10.91 -4.12
C LEU A 158 10.41 9.98 -4.86
N SER A 159 11.55 10.49 -5.30
CA SER A 159 12.60 9.68 -5.93
C SER A 159 13.20 8.66 -4.96
N ALA A 160 13.42 9.04 -3.70
CA ALA A 160 13.92 8.14 -2.66
C ALA A 160 12.91 7.04 -2.31
N SER A 161 11.62 7.39 -2.18
CA SER A 161 10.57 6.40 -1.95
C SER A 161 10.42 5.45 -3.14
N LEU A 162 10.48 5.96 -4.39
CA LEU A 162 10.51 5.12 -5.59
C LEU A 162 11.66 4.11 -5.55
N PHE A 163 12.87 4.57 -5.24
CA PHE A 163 14.03 3.70 -5.12
C PHE A 163 13.86 2.65 -4.01
N ALA A 164 13.30 3.05 -2.87
CA ALA A 164 13.02 2.15 -1.76
C ALA A 164 11.97 1.09 -2.15
N ASN A 165 10.88 1.49 -2.80
CA ASN A 165 9.80 0.60 -3.24
C ASN A 165 10.26 -0.41 -4.29
N VAL A 166 11.05 0.03 -5.28
CA VAL A 166 11.67 -0.87 -6.26
C VAL A 166 12.62 -1.85 -5.58
N THR A 167 13.47 -1.36 -4.67
CA THR A 167 14.45 -2.20 -3.96
C THR A 167 13.75 -3.23 -3.05
N LEU A 168 12.75 -2.81 -2.27
CA LEU A 168 11.97 -3.69 -1.39
C LEU A 168 11.21 -4.74 -2.21
N SER A 169 10.57 -4.33 -3.31
CA SER A 169 9.88 -5.26 -4.22
C SER A 169 10.84 -6.30 -4.81
N ALA A 170 12.03 -5.87 -5.25
CA ALA A 170 13.06 -6.77 -5.76
C ALA A 170 13.56 -7.74 -4.70
N LEU A 171 13.79 -7.28 -3.46
CA LEU A 171 14.23 -8.13 -2.34
C LEU A 171 13.19 -9.17 -1.95
N ILE A 172 11.91 -8.77 -1.84
CA ILE A 172 10.79 -9.69 -1.57
C ILE A 172 10.72 -10.74 -2.68
N SER A 173 10.73 -10.31 -3.94
CA SER A 173 10.61 -11.21 -5.10
C SER A 173 11.78 -12.18 -5.17
N PHE A 174 13.00 -11.68 -5.08
CA PHE A 174 14.23 -12.47 -5.11
C PHE A 174 14.23 -13.54 -4.03
N ARG A 175 13.86 -13.17 -2.80
CA ARG A 175 13.85 -14.13 -1.70
C ARG A 175 12.80 -15.22 -1.89
N ILE A 176 11.62 -14.87 -2.36
CA ILE A 176 10.59 -15.90 -2.56
C ILE A 176 11.02 -16.85 -3.68
N ILE A 177 11.66 -16.34 -4.75
CA ILE A 177 12.27 -17.17 -5.79
C ILE A 177 13.35 -18.09 -5.20
N GLN A 178 14.23 -17.59 -4.34
CA GLN A 178 15.24 -18.42 -3.66
C GLN A 178 14.61 -19.51 -2.80
N LEU A 179 13.58 -19.16 -2.02
CA LEU A 179 12.87 -20.12 -1.17
C LEU A 179 12.17 -21.18 -2.02
N GLN A 180 11.56 -20.79 -3.14
CA GLN A 180 10.96 -21.71 -4.09
C GLN A 180 12.01 -22.64 -4.68
N ARG A 181 13.16 -22.11 -5.10
CA ARG A 181 14.24 -22.88 -5.71
C ARG A 181 14.86 -23.88 -4.74
N ASN A 182 15.11 -23.47 -3.49
CA ASN A 182 15.65 -24.37 -2.46
C ASN A 182 14.64 -25.45 -2.05
N ASN A 183 13.35 -25.12 -2.03
CA ASN A 183 12.31 -26.07 -1.62
C ASN A 183 11.79 -26.92 -2.78
N HIS A 184 12.14 -26.61 -4.03
CA HIS A 184 11.67 -27.36 -5.20
C HIS A 184 12.10 -28.84 -5.17
N GLU A 185 13.20 -29.15 -4.47
CA GLU A 185 13.69 -30.52 -4.33
C GLU A 185 12.94 -31.34 -3.26
N VAL A 186 12.29 -30.69 -2.29
CA VAL A 186 11.69 -31.37 -1.11
C VAL A 186 10.16 -31.26 -1.09
N LEU A 187 9.58 -30.16 -1.59
CA LEU A 187 8.14 -29.91 -1.64
C LEU A 187 7.61 -30.11 -3.06
N ARG A 188 7.36 -31.37 -3.39
CA ARG A 188 6.68 -31.87 -4.59
C ARG A 188 5.50 -30.96 -4.99
N VAL A 189 5.56 -30.40 -6.21
CA VAL A 189 4.58 -29.70 -7.10
C VAL A 189 3.28 -29.06 -6.54
N ALA A 190 2.63 -29.59 -5.50
CA ALA A 190 1.30 -29.14 -5.04
C ALA A 190 1.30 -27.87 -4.16
N GLN A 191 2.36 -27.56 -3.41
CA GLN A 191 2.38 -26.42 -2.47
C GLN A 191 3.04 -25.13 -3.02
N GLY A 192 3.66 -25.18 -4.20
CA GLY A 192 4.32 -24.01 -4.79
C GLY A 192 3.37 -22.88 -5.23
N SER A 193 2.10 -23.22 -5.53
CA SER A 193 1.13 -22.29 -6.12
C SER A 193 0.73 -21.14 -5.20
N VAL A 194 0.57 -21.40 -3.90
CA VAL A 194 0.17 -20.40 -2.90
C VAL A 194 1.23 -19.32 -2.77
N TYR A 195 2.51 -19.71 -2.68
CA TYR A 195 3.61 -18.75 -2.57
C TYR A 195 3.74 -17.88 -3.83
N THR A 196 3.64 -18.48 -5.02
CA THR A 196 3.67 -17.73 -6.28
C THR A 196 2.53 -16.71 -6.35
N ARG A 197 1.34 -17.09 -5.88
CA ARG A 197 0.20 -16.17 -5.83
C ARG A 197 0.48 -14.97 -4.93
N ILE A 198 1.00 -15.18 -3.71
CA ILE A 198 1.33 -14.08 -2.79
C ILE A 198 2.39 -13.15 -3.40
N VAL A 199 3.40 -13.71 -4.08
CA VAL A 199 4.43 -12.91 -4.80
C VAL A 199 3.80 -12.04 -5.85
N ILE A 200 2.98 -12.63 -6.73
CA ILE A 200 2.32 -11.91 -7.82
C ILE A 200 1.46 -10.78 -7.25
N MET A 201 0.72 -11.02 -6.16
CA MET A 201 -0.06 -9.99 -5.49
C MET A 201 0.82 -8.83 -4.98
N CYS A 202 1.99 -9.13 -4.39
CA CYS A 202 2.93 -8.10 -3.94
C CYS A 202 3.52 -7.32 -5.14
N ILE A 203 3.95 -8.00 -6.19
CA ILE A 203 4.52 -7.36 -7.38
C ILE A 203 3.48 -6.47 -8.08
N GLU A 204 2.26 -6.97 -8.27
CA GLU A 204 1.13 -6.21 -8.84
C GLU A 204 0.89 -4.91 -8.04
N SER A 205 0.93 -5.03 -6.70
CA SER A 205 0.70 -3.90 -5.80
C SER A 205 1.83 -2.85 -5.80
N CYS A 206 3.09 -3.29 -5.89
CA CYS A 206 4.24 -2.40 -6.02
C CYS A 206 4.29 -1.74 -7.40
N ALA A 207 3.93 -2.48 -8.46
CA ALA A 207 3.90 -1.97 -9.82
C ALA A 207 2.94 -0.79 -9.96
N MET A 208 1.76 -0.84 -9.32
CA MET A 208 0.85 0.31 -9.33
C MET A 208 1.52 1.56 -8.75
N ILE A 209 2.14 1.49 -7.57
CA ILE A 209 2.78 2.66 -6.94
C ILE A 209 3.91 3.20 -7.82
N VAL A 210 4.80 2.32 -8.28
CA VAL A 210 5.95 2.68 -9.13
C VAL A 210 5.51 3.37 -10.43
N VAL A 211 4.43 2.89 -11.08
CA VAL A 211 3.93 3.50 -12.32
C VAL A 211 3.47 4.94 -12.09
N PHE A 212 2.75 5.21 -11.00
CA PHE A 212 2.29 6.57 -10.69
C PHE A 212 3.43 7.50 -10.25
N GLU A 213 4.42 7.00 -9.51
CA GLU A 213 5.62 7.77 -9.13
C GLU A 213 6.49 8.11 -10.34
N VAL A 214 6.71 7.16 -11.24
CA VAL A 214 7.44 7.40 -12.49
C VAL A 214 6.68 8.39 -13.37
N ALA A 215 5.36 8.26 -13.51
CA ALA A 215 4.55 9.21 -14.25
C ALA A 215 4.66 10.63 -13.68
N TYR A 216 4.62 10.78 -12.35
CA TYR A 216 4.85 12.06 -11.69
C TYR A 216 6.24 12.63 -12.02
N ILE A 217 7.31 11.84 -11.85
CA ILE A 217 8.69 12.27 -12.10
C ILE A 217 8.86 12.71 -13.56
N VAL A 218 8.33 11.94 -14.51
CA VAL A 218 8.42 12.28 -15.94
C VAL A 218 7.72 13.60 -16.22
N ILE A 219 6.48 13.77 -15.77
CA ILE A 219 5.71 15.00 -16.01
C ILE A 219 6.36 16.22 -15.33
N TYR A 220 6.89 16.04 -14.11
CA TYR A 220 7.58 17.09 -13.36
C TYR A 220 8.87 17.59 -14.05
N ASN A 221 9.57 16.74 -14.81
CA ASN A 221 10.80 17.12 -15.51
C ASN A 221 10.56 17.77 -16.88
N ILE A 222 9.31 17.85 -17.37
CA ILE A 222 9.00 18.53 -18.63
C ILE A 222 9.16 20.05 -18.42
N PRO A 223 9.92 20.77 -19.28
CA PRO A 223 10.19 22.19 -19.08
C PRO A 223 8.91 23.04 -19.01
N PRO A 224 8.88 24.10 -18.17
CA PRO A 224 7.71 24.95 -17.93
C PRO A 224 7.16 25.62 -19.20
N ASN A 225 8.02 25.84 -20.19
CA ASN A 225 7.69 26.51 -21.45
C ASN A 225 6.65 25.74 -22.30
N GLN A 226 6.33 24.49 -21.94
CA GLN A 226 5.36 23.64 -22.65
C GLN A 226 4.05 23.45 -21.88
N GLY A 227 3.79 24.22 -20.81
CA GLY A 227 2.55 24.13 -20.03
C GLY A 227 2.43 22.86 -19.16
N ALA A 228 3.50 22.06 -19.07
CA ALA A 228 3.46 20.74 -18.44
C ALA A 228 3.45 20.74 -16.90
N ASN A 229 3.83 21.86 -16.26
CA ASN A 229 3.92 21.92 -14.79
C ASN A 229 2.58 21.65 -14.09
N HIS A 230 1.45 22.04 -14.70
CA HIS A 230 0.12 21.84 -14.12
C HIS A 230 -0.34 20.37 -14.20
N GLY A 231 0.11 19.61 -15.22
CA GLY A 231 -0.24 18.20 -15.35
C GLY A 231 0.35 17.31 -14.25
N SER A 232 1.41 17.75 -13.57
CA SER A 232 2.07 17.00 -12.48
C SER A 232 1.16 16.81 -11.26
N LEU A 233 0.11 17.63 -11.13
CA LEU A 233 -0.87 17.53 -10.07
C LEU A 233 -1.71 16.25 -10.17
N ILE A 234 -2.01 15.77 -11.39
CA ILE A 234 -2.88 14.59 -11.58
C ILE A 234 -2.28 13.34 -10.89
N PRO A 235 -1.03 12.90 -11.18
CA PRO A 235 -0.45 11.78 -10.46
C PRO A 235 -0.29 12.06 -8.97
N LEU A 236 0.07 13.29 -8.59
CA LEU A 236 0.31 13.66 -7.20
C LEU A 236 -0.94 13.49 -6.34
N LEU A 237 -2.10 13.96 -6.82
CA LEU A 237 -3.39 13.81 -6.14
C LEU A 237 -3.80 12.33 -6.04
N LEU A 238 -3.39 11.49 -6.98
CA LEU A 238 -3.75 10.07 -7.00
C LEU A 238 -2.90 9.20 -6.07
N ILE A 239 -1.66 9.59 -5.76
CA ILE A 239 -0.72 8.78 -4.97
C ILE A 239 -1.35 8.28 -3.64
N PRO A 240 -1.96 9.12 -2.77
CA PRO A 240 -2.54 8.65 -1.51
C PRO A 240 -3.64 7.60 -1.72
N HIS A 241 -4.43 7.74 -2.79
CA HIS A 241 -5.48 6.79 -3.14
C HIS A 241 -4.90 5.46 -3.63
N ILE A 242 -3.92 5.52 -4.54
CA ILE A 242 -3.27 4.32 -5.09
C ILE A 242 -2.53 3.54 -4.01
N CYS A 243 -1.84 4.23 -3.09
CA CYS A 243 -1.23 3.68 -1.90
C CYS A 243 -2.24 2.88 -1.05
N ALA A 244 -3.40 3.48 -0.75
CA ALA A 244 -4.45 2.82 0.02
C ALA A 244 -5.07 1.62 -0.73
N ILE A 245 -5.38 1.78 -2.03
CA ILE A 245 -5.91 0.70 -2.89
C ILE A 245 -4.96 -0.50 -2.88
N SER A 246 -3.67 -0.26 -3.13
CA SER A 246 -2.62 -1.26 -3.16
C SER A 246 -2.59 -2.07 -1.85
N SER A 247 -2.54 -1.39 -0.71
CA SER A 247 -2.55 -2.03 0.60
C SER A 247 -3.83 -2.83 0.87
N TYR A 248 -5.01 -2.29 0.52
CA TYR A 248 -6.29 -2.96 0.77
C TYR A 248 -6.49 -4.21 -0.08
N LEU A 249 -6.11 -4.18 -1.36
CA LEU A 249 -6.21 -5.35 -2.24
C LEU A 249 -5.47 -6.53 -1.65
N ILE A 250 -4.29 -6.30 -1.08
CA ILE A 250 -3.50 -7.39 -0.52
C ILE A 250 -4.09 -7.86 0.82
N ILE A 251 -4.52 -6.94 1.70
CA ILE A 251 -5.13 -7.32 2.99
C ILE A 251 -6.42 -8.10 2.75
N CYS A 252 -7.27 -7.63 1.82
CA CYS A 252 -8.52 -8.28 1.47
C CYS A 252 -8.28 -9.70 0.92
N ARG A 253 -7.34 -9.86 -0.02
CA ARG A 253 -6.97 -11.18 -0.59
C ARG A 253 -6.45 -12.13 0.50
N VAL A 254 -5.59 -11.63 1.40
CA VAL A 254 -5.07 -12.41 2.53
C VAL A 254 -6.20 -12.80 3.49
N ALA A 255 -7.09 -11.86 3.84
CA ALA A 255 -8.19 -12.09 4.77
C ALA A 255 -9.23 -13.08 4.23
N GLN A 256 -9.52 -13.05 2.93
CA GLN A 256 -10.43 -13.99 2.28
C GLN A 256 -9.89 -15.43 2.30
N GLY A 257 -8.58 -15.61 2.50
CA GLY A 257 -7.97 -16.93 2.61
C GLY A 257 -8.29 -17.80 1.39
N LEU A 258 -8.21 -17.20 0.19
CA LEU A 258 -8.46 -17.79 -1.14
C LEU A 258 -7.57 -19.02 -1.45
N ASP A 259 -6.85 -19.53 -0.44
CA ASP A 259 -5.90 -20.63 -0.46
C ASP A 259 -6.38 -21.88 0.28
N VAL A 260 -7.57 -21.88 0.92
CA VAL A 260 -8.11 -23.08 1.61
C VAL A 260 -9.13 -23.86 0.75
N ALA A 261 -9.61 -23.26 -0.35
CA ALA A 261 -10.69 -23.84 -1.16
C ALA A 261 -10.23 -24.62 -2.41
N THR A 262 -8.93 -24.83 -2.63
CA THR A 262 -8.49 -26.09 -3.24
C THR A 262 -8.54 -27.16 -2.16
N GLN A 263 -9.77 -27.46 -1.69
CA GLN A 263 -10.10 -28.85 -1.40
C GLN A 263 -9.82 -29.56 -2.72
N ILE A 264 -8.60 -30.10 -2.83
CA ILE A 264 -8.36 -31.21 -3.72
C ILE A 264 -9.43 -32.19 -3.26
N ASP A 265 -10.49 -32.27 -4.05
CA ASP A 265 -11.49 -33.32 -3.98
C ASP A 265 -10.73 -34.60 -4.33
N LEU A 266 -9.91 -35.05 -3.38
CA LEU A 266 -9.57 -36.45 -3.21
C LEU A 266 -10.88 -37.10 -2.75
N SER A 267 -11.88 -37.10 -3.63
CA SER A 267 -12.77 -38.21 -3.75
C SER A 267 -11.97 -39.20 -4.59
N PRO A 268 -11.12 -40.05 -3.98
CA PRO A 268 -10.69 -41.20 -4.73
C PRO A 268 -11.97 -41.96 -5.05
N ASP A 269 -12.21 -42.22 -6.32
CA ASP A 269 -12.94 -43.40 -6.74
C ASP A 269 -12.18 -44.63 -6.22
N PHE A 270 -12.22 -44.85 -4.90
CA PHE A 270 -11.95 -46.14 -4.31
C PHE A 270 -13.27 -46.88 -4.32
N PRO A 271 -13.38 -48.02 -5.03
CA PRO A 271 -14.55 -48.88 -4.91
C PRO A 271 -14.73 -49.25 -3.44
N GLN A 272 -15.91 -48.92 -2.94
CA GLN A 272 -16.44 -49.19 -1.62
C GLN A 272 -16.25 -50.69 -1.27
N THR A 273 -15.17 -51.03 -0.58
CA THR A 273 -15.07 -52.31 0.14
C THR A 273 -15.25 -52.04 1.62
N ALA A 274 -16.32 -52.65 2.13
CA ALA A 274 -16.85 -52.49 3.46
C ALA A 274 -15.85 -52.91 4.56
N ASN A 275 -16.08 -52.33 5.74
CA ASN A 275 -15.57 -52.71 7.06
C ASN A 275 -14.15 -52.23 7.42
N ARG A 276 -14.07 -51.14 8.21
CA ARG A 276 -13.71 -51.25 9.63
C ARG A 276 -13.84 -49.89 10.34
N GLU A 277 -14.58 -49.90 11.45
CA GLU A 277 -14.60 -48.83 12.45
C GLU A 277 -13.22 -48.73 13.12
N THR A 278 -12.59 -47.55 13.06
CA THR A 278 -11.76 -47.03 14.16
C THR A 278 -11.72 -45.50 14.09
N SER A 279 -12.40 -44.89 15.05
CA SER A 279 -12.37 -43.46 15.35
C SER A 279 -10.97 -43.01 15.78
N HIS A 280 -10.30 -42.18 14.97
CA HIS A 280 -9.11 -41.44 15.39
C HIS A 280 -9.33 -39.94 15.20
N PRO A 281 -9.02 -39.09 16.21
CA PRO A 281 -9.23 -37.66 16.15
C PRO A 281 -8.21 -37.01 15.22
N SER A 282 -8.72 -36.28 14.24
CA SER A 282 -7.99 -35.49 13.25
C SER A 282 -7.29 -34.30 13.91
N THR A 283 -5.99 -34.42 14.16
CA THR A 283 -5.11 -33.33 14.56
C THR A 283 -4.84 -32.43 13.35
N GLY A 284 -5.61 -31.35 13.22
CA GLY A 284 -5.40 -30.34 12.19
C GLY A 284 -4.00 -29.72 12.30
N LEU A 285 -3.33 -29.59 11.17
CA LEU A 285 -1.99 -29.02 11.01
C LEU A 285 -2.02 -27.52 11.38
N GLN A 286 -1.93 -27.21 12.67
CA GLN A 286 -1.71 -25.86 13.16
C GLN A 286 -0.30 -25.43 12.75
N PHE A 287 -0.22 -24.42 11.89
CA PHE A 287 1.02 -23.68 11.64
C PHE A 287 1.52 -23.12 12.97
N ALA A 288 2.52 -23.79 13.54
CA ALA A 288 3.20 -23.38 14.76
C ALA A 288 4.00 -22.10 14.48
N LEU A 289 3.32 -20.96 14.48
CA LEU A 289 3.94 -19.69 14.79
C LEU A 289 4.09 -19.62 16.32
N SER A 290 4.97 -20.47 16.86
CA SER A 290 5.34 -20.45 18.27
C SER A 290 5.94 -19.08 18.58
N ALA A 291 5.19 -18.28 19.32
CA ALA A 291 5.70 -17.11 20.00
C ALA A 291 6.58 -17.62 21.13
N HIS A 292 7.87 -17.80 20.85
CA HIS A 292 8.88 -17.92 21.88
C HIS A 292 9.03 -16.54 22.54
N THR A 293 8.12 -16.24 23.46
CA THR A 293 8.33 -15.25 24.51
C THR A 293 9.28 -15.93 25.48
N GLN A 294 10.58 -15.78 25.21
CA GLN A 294 11.62 -16.14 26.14
C GLN A 294 11.69 -14.98 27.15
N SER A 295 10.98 -15.16 28.26
CA SER A 295 11.20 -14.44 29.50
C SER A 295 12.50 -14.97 30.10
N ASP A 296 13.61 -14.30 29.82
CA ASP A 296 14.79 -14.40 30.67
C ASP A 296 14.54 -13.48 31.88
N GLU A 297 13.91 -14.04 32.92
CA GLU A 297 14.26 -13.74 34.31
C GLU A 297 15.54 -14.52 34.60
N ASP A 298 16.66 -13.82 34.81
CA ASP A 298 17.58 -14.03 35.93
C ASP A 298 18.90 -13.24 35.70
N VAL A 299 19.32 -12.59 36.80
CA VAL A 299 20.54 -11.78 37.07
C VAL A 299 20.43 -10.28 36.85
#